data_AF-A0A431LCF8-F1
#
_entry.id   AF-A0A431LCF8-F1
#
_cell.length_a   1.000
_cell.length_b   1.000
_cell.length_c   1.000
_cell.angle_alpha   90.00
_cell.angle_beta   90.00
_cell.angle_gamma   90.00
#
_symmetry.space_group_name_H-M   'P 1'
#
loop_
_entity.id
_entity.type
_entity.pdbx_description
1 polymer ?
#
loop_
_entity_poly.entity_id
_entity_poly.type
_entity_poly.pdbx_seq_one_letter_code
_entity_poly.pdbx_strand_id
1 'polypeptide(L)' 'MNLLPPPLPLSIAQVNRISLDMADSMCKLANAVALLGIEGDADDQMAIIKAEQDKVLNQIRQIFDLK' A
#
# COMPACT_ATOMS: atom_id res chain seq x y z
N MET A 1 15.57 -26.69 18.77
CA MET A 1 14.86 -25.76 17.87
C MET A 1 15.37 -24.36 18.17
N ASN A 2 16.12 -23.75 17.25
CA ASN A 2 16.47 -22.33 17.38
C ASN A 2 15.23 -21.52 17.02
N LEU A 3 14.56 -20.98 18.02
CA LEU A 3 13.50 -20.01 17.83
C LEU A 3 14.16 -18.74 17.27
N LEU A 4 13.85 -18.40 16.02
CA LEU A 4 14.19 -17.10 15.46
C LEU A 4 13.62 -16.03 16.40
N PRO A 5 14.39 -14.97 16.72
CA PRO A 5 13.89 -13.89 17.54
C PRO A 5 12.64 -13.26 16.88
N PRO A 6 11.71 -12.71 17.68
CA PRO A 6 10.56 -12.00 17.13
C PRO A 6 11.04 -10.87 16.22
N PRO A 7 10.25 -10.53 15.17
CA PRO A 7 10.60 -9.41 14.29
C PRO A 7 10.81 -8.14 15.12
N LEU A 8 11.91 -7.45 14.84
CA LEU A 8 12.21 -6.19 15.52
C LEU A 8 11.14 -5.15 15.15
N PRO A 9 10.68 -4.34 16.11
CA PRO A 9 9.74 -3.26 15.83
C PRO A 9 10.34 -2.29 14.81
N LEU A 10 9.50 -1.78 13.92
CA LEU A 10 9.90 -0.79 12.93
C LEU A 10 10.48 0.46 13.60
N SER A 11 11.58 0.98 13.05
CA SER A 11 12.12 2.27 13.45
C SER A 11 11.18 3.41 13.01
N ILE A 12 11.24 4.56 13.70
CA ILE A 12 10.48 5.77 13.32
C ILE A 12 10.75 6.15 11.86
N ALA A 13 11.99 6.00 11.39
CA ALA A 13 12.36 6.28 10.00
C ALA A 13 11.65 5.35 9.00
N GLN A 14 11.54 4.05 9.33
CA GLN A 14 10.80 3.09 8.50
C GLN A 14 9.30 3.39 8.51
N VAL A 15 8.72 3.71 9.67
CA VAL A 15 7.30 4.09 9.76
C VAL A 15 7.02 5.35 8.93
N ASN A 16 7.87 6.38 9.02
CA ASN A 16 7.72 7.59 8.22
C ASN A 16 7.77 7.29 6.72
N ARG A 17 8.70 6.42 6.30
CA ARG A 17 8.81 6.01 4.89
C ARG A 17 7.57 5.28 4.41
N ILE A 18 7.09 4.30 5.19
CA ILE A 18 5.88 3.54 4.86
C ILE A 18 4.67 4.48 4.76
N SER A 19 4.51 5.41 5.70
CA SER A 19 3.42 6.40 5.67
C SER A 19 3.45 7.30 4.44
N LEU A 20 4.63 7.73 4.01
CA LEU A 20 4.78 8.53 2.77
C LEU A 20 4.42 7.71 1.53
N ASP A 21 4.90 6.46 1.46
CA ASP A 21 4.61 5.57 0.34
C ASP A 21 3.11 5.19 0.30
N MET A 22 2.45 5.06 1.46
CA MET A 22 0.98 4.90 1.56
C MET A 22 0.24 6.12 1.02
N ALA A 23 0.66 7.33 1.40
CA ALA A 23 0.01 8.56 0.96
C ALA A 23 0.08 8.73 -0.57
N ASP A 24 1.23 8.44 -1.17
CA ASP A 24 1.41 8.45 -2.63
C ASP A 24 0.50 7.43 -3.34
N SER A 25 0.45 6.19 -2.81
CA SER A 25 -0.42 5.13 -3.34
C SER A 25 -1.90 5.54 -3.24
N MET A 26 -2.30 6.22 -2.16
CA MET A 26 -3.68 6.69 -1.99
C MET A 26 -4.05 7.84 -2.91
N CYS A 27 -3.12 8.76 -3.21
CA CYS A 27 -3.32 9.78 -4.24
C CYS A 27 -3.52 9.14 -5.62
N LYS A 28 -2.70 8.14 -5.98
CA LYS A 28 -2.82 7.42 -7.26
C LYS A 28 -4.16 6.69 -7.37
N LEU A 29 -4.56 6.01 -6.31
CA LEU A 29 -5.84 5.32 -6.26
C LEU A 29 -7.03 6.28 -6.40
N ALA A 30 -7.02 7.39 -5.66
CA ALA A 30 -8.07 8.39 -5.75
C ALA A 30 -8.20 8.95 -7.18
N ASN A 31 -7.07 9.21 -7.84
CA ASN A 31 -7.07 9.66 -9.23
C ASN A 31 -7.60 8.59 -10.21
N ALA A 32 -7.15 7.34 -10.07
CA ALA A 32 -7.61 6.24 -10.92
C ALA A 32 -9.11 5.97 -10.76
N VAL A 33 -9.64 6.06 -9.53
CA VAL A 33 -11.08 5.95 -9.26
C VAL A 33 -11.85 7.13 -9.85
N ALA A 34 -11.33 8.35 -9.73
CA ALA A 34 -11.98 9.54 -10.26
C ALA A 34 -12.08 9.53 -11.80
N LEU A 35 -11.11 8.93 -12.49
CA LEU A 35 -11.06 8.82 -13.94
C LEU A 35 -11.72 7.55 -14.49
N LEU A 36 -12.19 6.65 -13.61
CA LEU A 36 -12.69 5.33 -13.98
C LEU A 36 -13.87 5.43 -14.97
N GLY A 37 -13.67 4.90 -16.19
CA GLY A 37 -14.68 4.94 -17.25
C GLY A 37 -14.93 6.33 -17.86
N ILE A 38 -14.11 7.33 -17.51
CA ILE A 38 -14.12 8.68 -18.10
C ILE A 38 -12.99 8.82 -19.13
N GLU A 39 -11.78 8.39 -18.77
CA GLU A 39 -10.59 8.48 -19.64
C GLU A 39 -9.81 7.16 -19.72
N GLY A 40 -9.78 6.53 -20.90
CA GLY A 40 -9.01 5.32 -21.15
C GLY A 40 -9.78 4.03 -20.90
N ASP A 41 -9.05 2.91 -20.82
CA ASP A 41 -9.62 1.57 -20.65
C ASP A 41 -9.92 1.29 -19.17
N ALA A 42 -11.17 0.91 -18.88
CA ALA A 42 -11.64 0.69 -17.51
C ALA A 42 -10.96 -0.52 -16.84
N ASP A 43 -10.55 -1.53 -17.60
CA ASP A 43 -9.85 -2.70 -17.08
C ASP A 43 -8.42 -2.33 -16.68
N ASP A 44 -7.73 -1.51 -17.48
CA ASP A 44 -6.40 -0.98 -17.13
C ASP A 44 -6.45 -0.09 -15.89
N GLN A 45 -7.47 0.76 -15.78
CA GLN A 45 -7.69 1.59 -14.60
C GLN A 45 -7.99 0.75 -13.37
N MET A 46 -8.80 -0.30 -13.50
CA MET A 46 -9.05 -1.24 -12.40
C MET A 46 -7.80 -2.02 -11.99
N ALA A 47 -6.92 -2.37 -12.93
CA ALA A 47 -5.65 -2.99 -12.62
C ALA A 47 -4.78 -2.06 -11.76
N ILE A 48 -4.74 -0.76 -12.07
CA ILE A 48 -4.04 0.26 -11.27
C ILE A 48 -4.66 0.38 -9.88
N ILE A 49 -5.98 0.51 -9.79
CA ILE A 49 -6.71 0.63 -8.51
C ILE A 49 -6.36 -0.56 -7.61
N LYS A 50 -6.45 -1.78 -8.13
CA LYS A 50 -6.16 -3.00 -7.38
C LYS A 50 -4.71 -3.04 -6.90
N ALA A 51 -3.76 -2.70 -7.78
CA ALA A 51 -2.34 -2.72 -7.43
C ALA A 51 -2.00 -1.71 -6.32
N GLU A 52 -2.55 -0.49 -6.37
CA GLU A 52 -2.32 0.52 -5.33
C GLU A 52 -3.04 0.18 -4.02
N GLN A 53 -4.24 -0.41 -4.07
CA GLN A 53 -4.92 -0.94 -2.88
C GLN A 53 -4.11 -2.03 -2.19
N ASP A 54 -3.58 -2.99 -2.94
CA ASP A 54 -2.78 -4.10 -2.39
C ASP A 54 -1.50 -3.59 -1.73
N LYS A 55 -0.86 -2.56 -2.30
CA LYS A 55 0.31 -1.89 -1.68
C LYS A 55 -0.05 -1.27 -0.34
N VAL A 56 -1.12 -0.48 -0.29
CA VAL A 56 -1.59 0.17 0.94
C VAL A 56 -1.93 -0.88 2.01
N LEU A 57 -2.63 -1.95 1.65
CA LEU A 57 -2.96 -3.04 2.58
C LEU A 57 -1.70 -3.73 3.11
N ASN A 58 -0.71 -3.99 2.26
CA ASN A 58 0.55 -4.60 2.69
C ASN A 58 1.36 -3.67 3.61
N GLN A 59 1.33 -2.37 3.35
CA GLN A 59 1.98 -1.37 4.22
C GLN A 59 1.30 -1.28 5.59
N ILE A 60 -0.04 -1.31 5.64
CA ILE A 60 -0.81 -1.41 6.89
C ILE A 60 -0.42 -2.67 7.65
N ARG A 61 -0.35 -3.82 6.96
CA ARG A 61 0.09 -5.08 7.56
C ARG A 61 1.49 -4.99 8.17
N GLN A 62 2.44 -4.34 7.47
CA GLN A 62 3.79 -4.12 7.98
C GLN A 62 3.81 -3.24 9.23
N ILE A 63 3.02 -2.17 9.27
CA ILE A 63 2.97 -1.25 10.43
C ILE A 63 2.40 -1.96 11.67
N PHE A 64 1.35 -2.75 11.50
CA PHE A 64 0.62 -3.36 12.60
C PHE A 64 1.01 -4.83 12.88
N ASP A 65 2.05 -5.35 12.21
CA ASP A 65 2.47 -6.76 12.27
C ASP A 65 1.31 -7.74 12.05
N LEU A 66 0.42 -7.41 11.11
CA LEU A 66 -0.72 -8.25 10.74
C LEU A 66 -0.26 -9.26 9.68
N LYS A 67 -0.41 -10.56 9.99
CA LYS A 67 -0.08 -11.66 9.09
C LYS A 67 -1.15 -11.92 8.04
#